data_AF-A0A1B6I801-F1
#
_entry.id   AF-A0A1B6I801-F1
#
_cell.length_a   1.000
_cell.length_b   1.000
_cell.length_c   1.000
_cell.angle_alpha   90.00
_cell.angle_beta   90.00
_cell.angle_gamma   90.00
#
_symmetry.space_group_name_H-M   'P 1'
#
loop_
_entity.id
_entity.type
_entity.pdbx_description
1 polymer ?
#
loop_
_entity_poly.entity_id
_entity_poly.type
_entity_poly.pdbx_seq_one_letter_code
_entity_poly.pdbx_strand_id
1 'polypeptide(L)'
;DGDDPNHINWIYEKSFERASQFNISGVTYRLVQGVVKNIIPAVSSTNAVIAAACTTEVFKIATSCCMPINNYMVFNDVDGIYTYTYGAEKKEDCLACSQVPKCLEVSSGEIKLQELIDHLCEDAKYQMRSPGITAIINGKNRTLYLPHVASIEERTRENLKKSLVELGLKSGSEIMVADQTTPSTIVFNLKFKCESDIKMVEA
;
A
#
# COMPACT_ATOMS: atom_id res chain seq x y z
N ASP A 1 -0.59 17.54 17.58
CA ASP A 1 -1.85 16.77 17.54
C ASP A 1 -2.83 17.50 16.62
N GLY A 2 -3.50 16.79 15.71
CA GLY A 2 -4.46 17.37 14.78
C GLY A 2 -5.81 17.69 15.43
N ASP A 3 -6.10 17.15 16.61
CA ASP A 3 -7.34 17.37 17.35
C ASP A 3 -7.23 18.45 18.45
N ASP A 4 -6.01 18.93 18.73
CA ASP A 4 -5.77 19.99 19.70
C ASP A 4 -5.93 21.38 19.06
N PRO A 5 -6.88 22.21 19.53
CA PRO A 5 -7.10 23.54 18.98
C PRO A 5 -5.86 24.46 19.06
N ASN A 6 -5.02 24.32 20.08
CA ASN A 6 -3.83 25.14 20.24
C ASN A 6 -2.78 24.80 19.17
N HIS A 7 -2.59 23.51 18.89
CA HIS A 7 -1.69 23.06 17.82
C HIS A 7 -2.17 23.54 16.45
N ILE A 8 -3.47 23.41 16.16
CA ILE A 8 -4.02 23.88 14.88
C ILE A 8 -3.92 25.40 14.75
N ASN A 9 -4.17 26.15 15.83
CA ASN A 9 -4.02 27.61 15.81
C ASN A 9 -2.57 28.02 15.51
N TRP A 10 -1.59 27.39 16.16
CA TRP A 10 -0.17 27.65 15.89
C TRP A 10 0.21 27.36 14.42
N ILE A 11 -0.25 26.22 13.88
CA ILE A 11 0.01 25.86 12.46
C ILE A 11 -0.65 26.87 11.53
N TYR A 12 -1.86 27.33 11.85
CA TYR A 12 -2.56 28.34 11.07
C TYR A 12 -1.79 29.66 11.01
N GLU A 13 -1.33 30.18 12.15
CA GLU A 13 -0.54 31.41 12.23
C GLU A 13 0.74 31.32 11.37
N LYS A 14 1.49 30.21 11.50
CA LYS A 14 2.72 30.01 10.74
C LYS A 14 2.49 29.77 9.25
N SER A 15 1.39 29.10 8.89
CA SER A 15 1.00 28.93 7.50
C SER A 15 0.60 30.27 6.87
N PHE A 16 -0.08 31.15 7.60
CA PHE A 16 -0.47 32.48 7.14
C PHE A 16 0.73 33.41 6.94
N GLU A 17 1.67 33.43 7.89
CA GLU A 17 2.94 34.16 7.75
C GLU A 17 3.70 33.70 6.50
N ARG A 18 3.83 32.38 6.31
CA ARG A 18 4.51 31.81 5.14
C ARG A 18 3.79 32.12 3.84
N ALA A 19 2.47 32.01 3.80
CA ALA A 19 1.69 32.31 2.60
C ALA A 19 1.83 33.78 2.19
N SER A 20 1.85 34.69 3.17
CA SER A 20 2.04 36.13 2.95
C SER A 20 3.40 36.44 2.31
N GLN A 21 4.48 35.75 2.69
CA GLN A 21 5.80 35.91 2.08
C GLN A 21 5.82 35.58 0.58
N PHE A 22 4.92 34.70 0.12
CA PHE A 22 4.84 34.24 -1.27
C PHE A 22 3.60 34.81 -2.00
N ASN A 23 2.90 35.77 -1.40
CA ASN A 23 1.66 36.34 -1.93
C ASN A 23 0.58 35.29 -2.25
N ILE A 24 0.48 34.24 -1.43
CA ILE A 24 -0.54 33.18 -1.55
C ILE A 24 -1.72 33.55 -0.64
N SER A 25 -2.92 33.61 -1.20
CA SER A 25 -4.17 33.88 -0.47
C SER A 25 -4.96 32.59 -0.21
N GLY A 26 -6.00 32.67 0.63
CA GLY A 26 -6.91 31.55 0.88
C GLY A 26 -6.56 30.64 2.06
N VAL A 27 -5.51 30.96 2.83
CA VAL A 27 -5.22 30.25 4.09
C VAL A 27 -6.29 30.59 5.13
N THR A 28 -7.09 29.59 5.51
CA THR A 28 -8.12 29.71 6.56
C THR A 28 -7.93 28.64 7.61
N TYR A 29 -8.42 28.87 8.84
CA TYR A 29 -8.38 27.86 9.90
C TYR A 29 -9.04 26.54 9.46
N ARG A 30 -10.19 26.61 8.77
CA ARG A 30 -10.87 25.43 8.21
C ARG A 30 -10.02 24.68 7.20
N LEU A 31 -9.32 25.38 6.31
CA LEU A 31 -8.42 24.76 5.34
C LEU A 31 -7.24 24.09 6.05
N VAL A 32 -6.62 24.75 7.02
CA VAL A 32 -5.51 24.20 7.81
C VAL A 32 -5.95 22.95 8.56
N GLN A 33 -7.11 22.98 9.21
CA GLN A 33 -7.66 21.79 9.88
C GLN A 33 -7.94 20.66 8.88
N GLY A 34 -8.48 20.99 7.69
CA GLY A 34 -8.69 20.05 6.60
C GLY A 34 -7.42 19.36 6.12
N VAL A 35 -6.35 20.14 5.93
CA VAL A 35 -5.04 19.67 5.47
C VAL A 35 -4.35 18.82 6.55
N VAL A 36 -4.28 19.31 7.80
CA VAL A 36 -3.58 18.61 8.89
C VAL A 36 -4.21 17.25 9.20
N LYS A 37 -5.54 17.18 9.19
CA LYS A 37 -6.27 15.95 9.54
C LYS A 37 -6.64 15.10 8.32
N ASN A 38 -6.33 15.53 7.09
CA ASN A 38 -6.83 14.92 5.86
C ASN A 38 -8.35 14.68 5.90
N ILE A 39 -9.13 15.71 6.27
CA ILE A 39 -10.58 15.59 6.48
C ILE A 39 -11.29 15.22 5.18
N ILE A 40 -12.04 14.12 5.20
CA ILE A 40 -13.01 13.75 4.17
C ILE A 40 -14.37 14.33 4.56
N PRO A 41 -14.98 15.23 3.76
CA PRO A 41 -16.32 15.74 4.05
C PRO A 41 -17.35 14.61 4.11
N ALA A 42 -18.23 14.63 5.11
CA ALA A 42 -19.21 13.57 5.34
C ALA A 42 -20.56 14.13 5.76
N VAL A 43 -21.63 13.46 5.31
CA VAL A 43 -23.04 13.74 5.66
C VAL A 43 -23.77 12.43 5.95
N SER A 44 -24.84 12.49 6.75
CA SER A 44 -25.56 11.29 7.19
C SER A 44 -26.28 10.55 6.06
N SER A 45 -26.76 11.27 5.04
CA SER A 45 -27.53 10.71 3.92
C SER A 45 -26.72 9.69 3.12
N THR A 46 -25.49 10.05 2.70
CA THR A 46 -24.61 9.16 1.94
C THR A 46 -24.28 7.89 2.74
N ASN A 47 -23.98 8.04 4.04
CA ASN A 47 -23.73 6.91 4.92
C ASN A 47 -24.96 6.00 5.08
N ALA A 48 -26.16 6.58 5.17
CA ALA A 48 -27.40 5.83 5.28
C ALA A 48 -27.69 5.00 4.03
N VAL A 49 -27.48 5.56 2.83
CA VAL A 49 -27.68 4.85 1.55
C VAL A 49 -26.74 3.66 1.44
N ILE A 50 -25.44 3.86 1.70
CA ILE A 50 -24.44 2.78 1.63
C ILE A 50 -24.71 1.72 2.70
N ALA A 51 -25.02 2.11 3.94
CA ALA A 51 -25.34 1.17 5.00
C ALA A 51 -26.60 0.33 4.70
N ALA A 52 -27.63 0.94 4.09
CA ALA A 52 -28.83 0.23 3.67
C ALA A 52 -28.52 -0.81 2.59
N ALA A 53 -27.70 -0.46 1.58
CA ALA A 53 -27.26 -1.39 0.56
C ALA A 53 -26.46 -2.56 1.16
N CYS A 54 -25.46 -2.29 2.00
CA CYS A 54 -24.67 -3.33 2.66
C CYS A 54 -25.53 -4.25 3.53
N THR A 55 -26.44 -3.70 4.34
CA THR A 55 -27.31 -4.49 5.22
C THR A 55 -28.26 -5.38 4.42
N THR A 56 -28.76 -4.87 3.29
CA THR A 56 -29.58 -5.63 2.36
C THR A 56 -28.80 -6.83 1.81
N GLU A 57 -27.57 -6.65 1.35
CA GLU A 57 -26.74 -7.75 0.86
C GLU A 57 -26.38 -8.77 1.94
N VAL A 58 -26.12 -8.32 3.17
CA VAL A 58 -25.92 -9.22 4.32
C VAL A 58 -27.17 -10.07 4.57
N PHE A 59 -28.36 -9.47 4.52
CA PHE A 59 -29.62 -10.20 4.68
C PHE A 59 -29.80 -11.24 3.57
N LYS A 60 -29.56 -10.87 2.30
CA LYS A 60 -29.64 -11.80 1.16
C LYS A 60 -28.71 -12.99 1.33
N ILE A 61 -27.46 -12.76 1.72
CA ILE A 61 -26.46 -13.82 1.95
C ILE A 61 -26.88 -14.72 3.12
N ALA A 62 -27.32 -14.14 4.24
CA ALA A 62 -27.68 -14.89 5.44
C ALA A 62 -28.93 -15.77 5.26
N THR A 63 -29.92 -15.30 4.50
CA THR A 63 -31.21 -16.02 4.35
C THR A 63 -31.34 -16.72 3.01
N SER A 64 -30.42 -16.50 2.06
CA SER A 64 -30.53 -16.98 0.68
C SER A 64 -31.88 -16.63 0.02
N CYS A 65 -32.49 -15.49 0.39
CA CYS A 65 -33.83 -15.12 -0.08
C CYS A 65 -33.85 -14.61 -1.53
N CYS A 66 -32.72 -14.09 -2.01
CA CYS A 66 -32.49 -13.75 -3.41
C CYS A 66 -30.98 -13.70 -3.71
N MET A 67 -30.63 -13.50 -4.98
CA MET A 67 -29.24 -13.40 -5.42
C MET A 67 -28.58 -12.12 -4.90
N PRO A 68 -27.36 -12.21 -4.33
CA PRO A 68 -26.60 -11.03 -3.93
C PRO A 68 -26.10 -10.25 -5.14
N ILE A 69 -25.75 -8.97 -4.93
CA ILE A 69 -25.16 -8.10 -5.95
C ILE A 69 -23.83 -8.66 -6.46
N ASN A 70 -23.55 -8.45 -7.76
CA ASN A 70 -22.28 -8.82 -8.37
C ASN A 70 -21.17 -7.82 -8.00
N ASN A 71 -20.70 -7.91 -6.75
CA ASN A 71 -19.50 -7.32 -6.14
C ASN A 71 -19.33 -5.79 -6.07
N TYR A 72 -19.86 -4.97 -6.98
CA TYR A 72 -19.62 -3.51 -6.96
C TYR A 72 -20.86 -2.65 -7.20
N MET A 73 -20.94 -1.55 -6.47
CA MET A 73 -21.95 -0.50 -6.62
C MET A 73 -21.31 0.87 -6.36
N VAL A 74 -21.56 1.83 -7.25
CA VAL A 74 -21.23 3.24 -7.09
C VAL A 74 -22.51 4.02 -6.83
N PHE A 75 -22.45 5.00 -5.92
CA PHE A 75 -23.52 5.95 -5.62
C PHE A 75 -22.97 7.38 -5.72
N ASN A 76 -23.72 8.27 -6.37
CA ASN A 76 -23.40 9.69 -6.45
C ASN A 76 -24.71 10.50 -6.45
N ASP A 77 -24.78 11.54 -5.61
CA ASP A 77 -25.92 12.44 -5.46
C ASP A 77 -25.59 13.92 -5.67
N VAL A 78 -24.49 14.24 -6.37
CA VAL A 78 -24.11 15.63 -6.69
C VAL A 78 -25.06 16.26 -7.72
N ASP A 79 -25.49 15.50 -8.72
CA ASP A 79 -26.46 15.92 -9.74
C ASP A 79 -27.52 14.83 -9.94
N GLY A 80 -28.69 15.05 -9.33
CA GLY A 80 -29.71 14.01 -9.21
C GLY A 80 -29.26 12.84 -8.33
N ILE A 81 -29.84 11.65 -8.56
CA ILE A 81 -29.42 10.41 -7.89
C ILE A 81 -28.92 9.45 -8.95
N TYR A 82 -27.65 9.09 -8.86
CA TYR A 82 -26.99 8.17 -9.77
C TYR A 82 -26.46 6.95 -9.04
N THR A 83 -26.75 5.77 -9.58
CA THR A 83 -26.18 4.50 -9.12
C THR A 83 -25.74 3.67 -10.30
N TYR A 84 -24.59 3.02 -10.17
CA TYR A 84 -24.06 2.10 -11.18
C TYR A 84 -23.53 0.83 -10.55
N THR A 85 -23.97 -0.32 -11.07
CA THR A 85 -23.58 -1.64 -10.57
C THR A 85 -22.91 -2.43 -11.68
N TYR A 86 -21.77 -3.05 -11.38
CA TYR A 86 -21.02 -3.85 -12.34
C TYR A 86 -20.19 -4.90 -11.60
N GLY A 87 -19.87 -6.00 -12.28
CA GLY A 87 -18.96 -7.03 -11.74
C GLY A 87 -17.52 -6.63 -11.99
N ALA A 88 -16.82 -6.15 -10.97
CA ALA A 88 -15.38 -5.94 -11.02
C ALA A 88 -14.66 -7.27 -11.29
N GLU A 89 -13.72 -7.27 -12.23
CA GLU A 89 -12.96 -8.46 -12.59
C GLU A 89 -11.96 -8.83 -11.49
N LYS A 90 -11.82 -10.14 -11.24
CA LYS A 90 -10.80 -10.64 -10.32
C LYS A 90 -9.44 -10.57 -11.01
N LYS A 91 -8.52 -9.81 -10.43
CA LYS A 91 -7.13 -9.80 -10.85
C LYS A 91 -6.46 -11.14 -10.45
N GLU A 92 -6.16 -11.98 -11.45
CA GLU A 92 -5.58 -13.30 -11.22
C GLU A 92 -4.21 -13.24 -10.53
N ASP A 93 -3.46 -12.15 -10.73
CA ASP A 93 -2.18 -11.93 -10.07
C ASP A 93 -2.25 -11.05 -8.80
N CYS A 94 -3.41 -10.94 -8.15
CA CYS A 94 -3.59 -10.14 -6.93
C CYS A 94 -2.69 -10.58 -5.76
N LEU A 95 -2.00 -9.65 -5.11
CA LEU A 95 -1.10 -9.93 -3.99
C LEU A 95 -1.80 -10.46 -2.73
N ALA A 96 -3.09 -10.16 -2.57
CA ALA A 96 -3.85 -10.52 -1.38
C ALA A 96 -4.63 -11.84 -1.55
N CYS A 97 -5.32 -12.04 -2.67
CA CYS A 97 -6.26 -13.15 -2.84
C CYS A 97 -5.86 -14.19 -3.90
N SER A 98 -4.75 -13.98 -4.63
CA SER A 98 -4.22 -15.04 -5.49
C SER A 98 -3.33 -15.98 -4.68
N GLN A 99 -3.43 -17.28 -4.95
CA GLN A 99 -2.59 -18.31 -4.33
C GLN A 99 -1.34 -18.61 -5.17
N VAL A 100 -1.06 -17.79 -6.18
CA VAL A 100 0.05 -18.00 -7.11
C VAL A 100 1.27 -17.24 -6.59
N PRO A 101 2.41 -17.92 -6.32
CA PRO A 101 3.66 -17.28 -5.96
C PRO A 101 4.01 -16.17 -6.95
N LYS A 102 4.41 -15.00 -6.42
CA LYS A 102 4.66 -13.82 -7.25
C LYS A 102 6.11 -13.81 -7.71
N CYS A 103 6.33 -13.67 -9.00
CA CYS A 103 7.66 -13.45 -9.52
C CYS A 103 8.06 -11.99 -9.27
N LEU A 104 9.09 -11.77 -8.44
CA LEU A 104 9.71 -10.47 -8.24
C LEU A 104 10.94 -10.38 -9.12
N GLU A 105 10.83 -9.62 -10.20
CA GLU A 105 11.94 -9.46 -11.15
C GLU A 105 12.86 -8.33 -10.69
N VAL A 106 14.14 -8.64 -10.59
CA VAL A 106 15.18 -7.67 -10.21
C VAL A 106 16.26 -7.61 -11.29
N SER A 107 16.87 -6.45 -11.48
CA SER A 107 17.80 -6.18 -12.59
C SER A 107 19.04 -7.09 -12.58
N SER A 108 19.59 -7.38 -11.40
CA SER A 108 20.75 -8.24 -11.20
C SER A 108 20.78 -8.73 -9.75
N GLY A 109 21.55 -9.78 -9.47
CA GLY A 109 21.84 -10.20 -8.09
C GLY A 109 22.73 -9.22 -7.32
N GLU A 110 23.37 -8.28 -8.02
CA GLU A 110 24.23 -7.24 -7.43
C GLU A 110 23.47 -6.08 -6.79
N ILE A 111 22.15 -5.98 -7.03
CA ILE A 111 21.34 -4.93 -6.42
C ILE A 111 21.41 -5.04 -4.90
N LYS A 112 21.35 -3.88 -4.25
CA LYS A 112 21.35 -3.83 -2.79
C LYS A 112 20.00 -4.22 -2.23
N LEU A 113 19.98 -4.76 -1.02
CA LEU A 113 18.72 -5.04 -0.31
C LEU A 113 17.89 -3.76 -0.13
N GLN A 114 18.52 -2.60 0.05
CA GLN A 114 17.82 -1.31 0.10
C GLN A 114 17.02 -1.04 -1.19
N GLU A 115 17.62 -1.23 -2.36
CA GLU A 115 16.97 -0.99 -3.66
C GLU A 115 15.78 -1.94 -3.87
N LEU A 116 15.87 -3.17 -3.37
CA LEU A 116 14.74 -4.10 -3.38
C LEU A 116 13.57 -3.61 -2.51
N ILE A 117 13.87 -3.08 -1.32
CA ILE A 117 12.87 -2.51 -0.41
C ILE A 117 12.23 -1.27 -1.05
N ASP A 118 13.04 -0.38 -1.62
CA ASP A 118 12.56 0.82 -2.29
C ASP A 118 11.64 0.45 -3.46
N HIS A 119 12.00 -0.57 -4.25
CA HIS A 119 11.14 -1.08 -5.32
C HIS A 119 9.78 -1.61 -4.81
N LEU A 120 9.77 -2.33 -3.68
CA LEU A 120 8.53 -2.81 -3.06
C LEU A 120 7.65 -1.66 -2.52
N CYS A 121 8.26 -0.53 -2.15
CA CYS A 121 7.54 0.65 -1.67
C CYS A 121 7.02 1.53 -2.82
N GLU A 122 7.81 1.74 -3.86
CA GLU A 122 7.54 2.69 -4.95
C GLU A 122 6.67 2.11 -6.07
N ASP A 123 6.77 0.80 -6.35
CA ASP A 123 6.00 0.18 -7.42
C ASP A 123 4.50 0.23 -7.10
N ALA A 124 3.72 0.81 -8.01
CA ALA A 124 2.26 0.91 -7.92
C ALA A 124 1.56 -0.45 -7.77
N LYS A 125 2.24 -1.56 -8.13
CA LYS A 125 1.74 -2.91 -7.92
C LYS A 125 1.76 -3.32 -6.45
N TYR A 126 2.77 -2.90 -5.69
CA TYR A 126 3.03 -3.36 -4.32
C TYR A 126 2.64 -2.33 -3.26
N GLN A 127 3.05 -1.06 -3.44
CA GLN A 127 2.77 0.08 -2.56
C GLN A 127 2.94 -0.23 -1.06
N MET A 128 3.97 -1.01 -0.72
CA MET A 128 4.24 -1.39 0.67
C MET A 128 4.76 -0.19 1.46
N ARG A 129 4.45 -0.13 2.76
CA ARG A 129 4.84 1.03 3.58
C ARG A 129 6.20 0.85 4.24
N SER A 130 6.47 -0.32 4.80
CA SER A 130 7.69 -0.64 5.53
C SER A 130 7.91 -2.15 5.54
N PRO A 131 8.27 -2.73 4.38
CA PRO A 131 8.33 -4.18 4.24
C PRO A 131 9.47 -4.79 5.05
N GLY A 132 9.15 -5.83 5.82
CA GLY A 132 10.09 -6.76 6.43
C GLY A 132 10.34 -7.95 5.51
N ILE A 133 11.61 -8.29 5.29
CA ILE A 133 12.02 -9.34 4.34
C ILE A 133 12.74 -10.45 5.10
N THR A 134 12.25 -11.67 4.91
CA THR A 134 12.87 -12.91 5.40
C THR A 134 13.05 -13.87 4.22
N ALA A 135 14.06 -14.74 4.30
CA ALA A 135 14.35 -15.70 3.24
C ALA A 135 14.82 -17.04 3.80
N ILE A 136 14.60 -18.12 3.05
CA ILE A 136 15.15 -19.43 3.37
C ILE A 136 16.53 -19.53 2.69
N ILE A 137 17.59 -19.49 3.49
CA ILE A 137 18.97 -19.61 2.99
C ILE A 137 19.58 -20.87 3.61
N ASN A 138 20.04 -21.80 2.76
CA ASN A 138 20.64 -23.08 3.19
C ASN A 138 19.75 -23.86 4.18
N GLY A 139 18.44 -23.87 3.96
CA GLY A 139 17.47 -24.59 4.79
C GLY A 139 17.13 -23.95 6.14
N LYS A 140 17.60 -22.72 6.40
CA LYS A 140 17.25 -21.95 7.61
C LYS A 140 16.56 -20.63 7.25
N ASN A 141 15.54 -20.28 8.01
CA ASN A 141 14.92 -18.96 7.93
C ASN A 141 15.90 -17.90 8.45
N ARG A 142 16.24 -16.94 7.58
CA ARG A 142 17.11 -15.82 7.91
C ARG A 142 16.33 -14.52 7.69
N THR A 143 16.31 -13.68 8.72
CA THR A 143 15.81 -12.31 8.61
C THR A 143 16.83 -11.46 7.87
N LEU A 144 16.44 -10.90 6.72
CA LEU A 144 17.30 -10.02 5.94
C LEU A 144 17.20 -8.60 6.46
N TYR A 145 15.96 -8.12 6.66
CA TYR A 145 15.66 -6.82 7.22
C TYR A 145 14.28 -6.83 7.90
N LEU A 146 14.15 -6.22 9.07
CA LEU A 146 12.86 -6.09 9.76
C LEU A 146 12.77 -4.72 10.46
N PRO A 147 11.96 -3.78 9.97
CA PRO A 147 11.95 -2.40 10.47
C PRO A 147 11.18 -2.22 11.79
N HIS A 148 10.24 -3.11 12.12
CA HIS A 148 9.30 -2.89 13.22
C HIS A 148 9.85 -3.22 14.62
N VAL A 149 10.94 -3.97 14.71
CA VAL A 149 11.53 -4.38 16.00
C VAL A 149 12.91 -3.76 16.11
N ALA A 150 13.05 -2.72 16.94
CA ALA A 150 14.29 -1.93 17.05
C ALA A 150 15.56 -2.79 17.22
N SER A 151 15.51 -3.79 18.09
CA SER A 151 16.65 -4.69 18.33
C SER A 151 17.03 -5.57 17.14
N ILE A 152 16.08 -5.90 16.26
CA ILE A 152 16.32 -6.69 15.04
C ILE A 152 16.72 -5.76 13.90
N GLU A 153 16.10 -4.58 13.82
CA GLU A 153 16.42 -3.54 12.84
C GLU A 153 17.90 -3.15 12.96
N GLU A 154 18.39 -2.83 14.16
CA GLU A 154 19.80 -2.48 14.37
C GLU A 154 20.76 -3.57 13.90
N ARG A 155 20.41 -4.84 14.15
CA ARG A 155 21.21 -6.01 13.75
C ARG A 155 21.13 -6.33 12.27
N THR A 156 20.07 -5.91 11.58
CA THR A 156 19.82 -6.20 10.17
C THR A 156 20.09 -5.01 9.25
N ARG A 157 20.25 -3.80 9.80
CA ARG A 157 20.54 -2.57 9.08
C ARG A 157 21.80 -2.66 8.22
N GLU A 158 22.81 -3.38 8.67
CA GLU A 158 24.03 -3.60 7.87
C GLU A 158 23.77 -4.38 6.57
N ASN A 159 22.72 -5.22 6.53
CA ASN A 159 22.37 -5.99 5.34
C ASN A 159 21.79 -5.12 4.23
N LEU A 160 21.26 -3.93 4.54
CA LEU A 160 20.72 -3.00 3.54
C LEU A 160 21.76 -2.57 2.50
N LYS A 161 23.04 -2.53 2.90
CA LYS A 161 24.16 -2.13 2.04
C LYS A 161 24.74 -3.28 1.23
N LYS A 162 24.41 -4.53 1.58
CA LYS A 162 24.91 -5.75 0.94
C LYS A 162 24.09 -6.07 -0.30
N SER A 163 24.73 -6.68 -1.28
CA SER A 163 24.04 -7.20 -2.48
C SER A 163 23.19 -8.42 -2.15
N LEU A 164 22.17 -8.72 -2.97
CA LEU A 164 21.35 -9.92 -2.78
C LEU A 164 22.19 -11.19 -2.83
N VAL A 165 23.21 -11.24 -3.71
CA VAL A 165 24.13 -12.38 -3.82
C VAL A 165 24.99 -12.53 -2.56
N GLU A 166 25.52 -11.44 -1.98
CA GLU A 166 26.25 -11.48 -0.70
C GLU A 166 25.39 -11.99 0.46
N LEU A 167 24.08 -11.71 0.42
CA LEU A 167 23.12 -12.20 1.41
C LEU A 167 22.80 -13.69 1.23
N GLY A 168 23.23 -14.30 0.13
CA GLY A 168 23.02 -15.71 -0.19
C GLY A 168 21.75 -15.98 -1.00
N LEU A 169 21.14 -14.93 -1.57
CA LEU A 169 19.99 -15.07 -2.47
C LEU A 169 20.45 -15.39 -3.89
N LYS A 170 19.69 -16.24 -4.56
CA LYS A 170 19.91 -16.64 -5.96
C LYS A 170 18.61 -16.47 -6.74
N SER A 171 18.69 -16.41 -8.07
CA SER A 171 17.51 -16.53 -8.92
C SER A 171 16.79 -17.86 -8.61
N GLY A 172 15.47 -17.80 -8.42
CA GLY A 172 14.64 -18.91 -7.93
C GLY A 172 14.44 -18.94 -6.41
N SER A 173 15.09 -18.07 -5.63
CA SER A 173 14.95 -18.06 -4.17
C SER A 173 13.59 -17.51 -3.75
N GLU A 174 12.98 -18.13 -2.75
CA GLU A 174 11.75 -17.63 -2.14
C GLU A 174 12.07 -16.64 -1.04
N ILE A 175 11.46 -15.45 -1.14
CA ILE A 175 11.46 -14.44 -0.09
C ILE A 175 10.05 -14.27 0.45
N MET A 176 9.98 -14.09 1.75
CA MET A 176 8.77 -13.87 2.51
C MET A 176 8.77 -12.41 2.96
N VAL A 177 7.83 -11.65 2.41
CA VAL A 177 7.67 -10.22 2.67
C VAL A 177 6.44 -10.01 3.55
N ALA A 178 6.63 -9.37 4.69
CA ALA A 178 5.56 -8.98 5.59
C ALA A 178 5.54 -7.47 5.71
N ASP A 179 4.37 -6.86 5.58
CA ASP A 179 4.21 -5.40 5.64
C ASP A 179 2.89 -5.04 6.34
N GLN A 180 2.80 -3.82 6.87
CA GLN A 180 1.57 -3.33 7.51
C GLN A 180 0.40 -3.19 6.54
N THR A 181 0.66 -3.09 5.24
CA THR A 181 -0.39 -2.98 4.20
C THR A 181 -1.15 -4.28 3.97
N THR A 182 -0.58 -5.43 4.33
CA THR A 182 -1.17 -6.75 4.10
C THR A 182 -1.09 -7.64 5.35
N PRO A 183 -2.20 -8.22 5.84
CA PRO A 183 -2.20 -9.03 7.06
C PRO A 183 -1.45 -10.37 6.91
N SER A 184 -1.35 -10.89 5.68
CA SER A 184 -0.64 -12.12 5.36
C SER A 184 0.74 -11.86 4.77
N THR A 185 1.70 -12.72 5.07
CA THR A 185 3.02 -12.70 4.42
C THR A 185 2.88 -13.09 2.95
N ILE A 186 3.45 -12.27 2.06
CA ILE A 186 3.48 -12.54 0.63
C ILE A 186 4.77 -13.29 0.30
N VAL A 187 4.64 -14.39 -0.44
CA VAL A 187 5.78 -15.17 -0.92
C VAL A 187 6.11 -14.74 -2.34
N PHE A 188 7.33 -14.23 -2.53
CA PHE A 188 7.86 -13.89 -3.84
C PHE A 188 8.95 -14.89 -4.24
N ASN A 189 8.94 -15.30 -5.50
CA ASN A 189 10.05 -15.97 -6.15
C ASN A 189 10.92 -14.90 -6.83
N LEU A 190 12.17 -14.76 -6.37
CA LEU A 190 13.12 -13.82 -6.95
C LEU A 190 13.60 -14.31 -8.30
N LYS A 191 13.48 -13.46 -9.32
CA LYS A 191 14.04 -13.73 -10.65
C LYS A 191 15.01 -12.64 -11.04
N PHE A 192 16.26 -13.00 -11.27
CA PHE A 192 17.27 -12.07 -11.75
C PHE A 192 17.15 -11.97 -13.27
N LYS A 193 16.99 -10.75 -13.81
CA LYS A 193 17.07 -10.53 -15.26
C LYS A 193 18.52 -10.79 -15.70
N CYS A 194 18.72 -11.63 -16.72
CA CYS A 194 20.05 -11.76 -17.34
C CYS A 194 20.28 -10.56 -18.27
N GLU A 195 21.52 -10.06 -18.37
CA GLU A 195 21.89 -8.97 -19.30
C GLU A 195 21.53 -9.24 -20.77
N SER A 196 21.29 -10.50 -21.15
CA SER A 196 20.79 -10.88 -22.47
C SER A 196 19.35 -10.46 -22.75
N ASP A 197 18.51 -10.32 -21.73
CA ASP A 197 17.07 -10.01 -21.88
C ASP A 197 16.81 -8.51 -21.95
N ILE A 198 17.73 -7.69 -21.44
CA ILE A 198 17.63 -6.22 -21.48
C ILE A 198 17.76 -5.70 -22.92
N LYS A 199 18.56 -6.37 -23.76
CA LYS A 199 18.79 -5.97 -25.16
C LYS A 199 17.65 -6.29 -26.12
N MET A 200 16.64 -7.07 -25.70
CA MET A 200 15.49 -7.42 -26.55
C MET A 200 14.25 -6.55 -26.32
N VAL A 201 14.25 -5.69 -25.29
CA VAL A 201 13.12 -4.76 -25.03
C VAL A 201 13.34 -3.39 -25.69
N GLU A 202 14.56 -3.10 -26.14
CA GLU A 202 14.94 -1.84 -26.81
C GLU A 202 15.07 -1.97 -28.34
N ALA A 203 14.59 -3.06 -28.96
CA ALA A 203 14.64 -3.30 -30.41
C ALA A 203 13.26 -3.39 -31.05
#